data_AF-A0A5N5JF87-F1
#
_entry.id   AF-A0A5N5JF87-F1
#
_cell.length_a   1.000
_cell.length_b   1.000
_cell.length_c   1.000
_cell.angle_alpha   90.00
_cell.angle_beta   90.00
_cell.angle_gamma   90.00
#
_symmetry.space_group_name_H-M   'P 1'
#
loop_
_entity.id
_entity.type
_entity.pdbx_description
1 polymer ?
#
loop_
_entity_poly.entity_id
_entity_poly.type
_entity_poly.pdbx_seq_one_letter_code
_entity_poly.pdbx_strand_id
1 'polypeptide(L)'
;MKLFSLCLAALAVVSPAVFARPTEALAAPTAAVTPLGTPAAQIHTPRPDDADVSNAPKTVAATAITRGPDFVTFTITNHHTAPIYTKHEVNEGYSTERDRMATPGVMEVGAIAEFAVPTGWGGRVAVVENGGGRSIIGDESLIEDNYVVPNRDGFTVAVANVDVSYVDGFTVPIVCGCEGAGLVTGCSKDPWKLGTPCPADNGVGSCKNPLRADTTATQAHEFFRP
;
A
#
# COMPACT_ATOMS: atom_id res chain seq x y z
N MET A 1 -85.03 -6.51 30.83
CA MET A 1 -83.61 -6.84 31.12
C MET A 1 -83.02 -7.55 29.91
N LYS A 2 -82.17 -6.87 29.14
CA LYS A 2 -81.34 -7.48 28.08
C LYS A 2 -79.89 -7.07 28.36
N LEU A 3 -79.06 -8.04 28.71
CA LEU A 3 -77.61 -7.87 28.89
C LEU A 3 -76.96 -7.73 27.50
N PHE A 4 -76.23 -6.64 27.28
CA PHE A 4 -75.28 -6.51 26.17
C PHE A 4 -73.91 -6.99 26.64
N SER A 5 -73.39 -8.04 25.98
CA SER A 5 -72.05 -8.57 26.19
C SER A 5 -71.08 -7.82 25.28
N LEU A 6 -70.21 -6.98 25.86
CA LEU A 6 -69.08 -6.36 25.17
C LEU A 6 -67.96 -7.40 25.02
N CYS A 7 -67.62 -7.77 23.78
CA CYS A 7 -66.46 -8.59 23.48
C CYS A 7 -65.27 -7.65 23.20
N LEU A 8 -64.32 -7.60 24.14
CA LEU A 8 -63.09 -6.81 24.04
C LEU A 8 -62.07 -7.61 23.20
N ALA A 9 -61.81 -7.21 21.97
CA ALA A 9 -60.74 -7.79 21.15
C ALA A 9 -59.41 -7.12 21.50
N ALA A 10 -58.51 -7.87 22.13
CA ALA A 10 -57.14 -7.44 22.42
C ALA A 10 -56.31 -7.46 21.13
N LEU A 11 -55.86 -6.30 20.65
CA LEU A 11 -54.83 -6.20 19.61
C LEU A 11 -53.47 -6.56 20.23
N ALA A 12 -52.90 -7.70 19.83
CA ALA A 12 -51.52 -8.03 20.10
C ALA A 12 -50.61 -7.27 19.13
N VAL A 13 -49.83 -6.30 19.64
CA VAL A 13 -48.77 -5.63 18.90
C VAL A 13 -47.58 -6.58 18.81
N VAL A 14 -47.33 -7.14 17.62
CA VAL A 14 -46.16 -7.96 17.36
C VAL A 14 -45.02 -7.02 16.98
N SER A 15 -44.09 -6.77 17.90
CA SER A 15 -42.85 -6.06 17.61
C SER A 15 -41.96 -6.92 16.70
N PRO A 16 -41.45 -6.39 15.58
CA PRO A 16 -40.45 -7.11 14.80
C PRO A 16 -39.16 -7.19 15.61
N ALA A 17 -38.71 -8.42 15.90
CA ALA A 17 -37.39 -8.66 16.42
C ALA A 17 -36.36 -8.22 15.36
N VAL A 18 -35.70 -7.09 15.61
CA VAL A 18 -34.55 -6.65 14.83
C VAL A 18 -33.41 -7.64 15.13
N PHE A 19 -33.17 -8.57 14.21
CA PHE A 19 -31.96 -9.38 14.22
C PHE A 19 -30.76 -8.47 13.95
N ALA A 20 -30.09 -8.04 15.01
CA ALA A 20 -28.77 -7.44 14.92
C ALA A 20 -27.85 -8.49 14.28
N ARG A 21 -27.34 -8.20 13.07
CA ARG A 21 -26.27 -8.99 12.48
C ARG A 21 -25.06 -8.90 13.41
N PRO A 22 -24.42 -10.02 13.79
CA PRO A 22 -23.16 -9.95 14.51
C PRO A 22 -22.16 -9.17 13.65
N THR A 23 -21.72 -8.03 14.16
CA THR A 23 -20.54 -7.35 13.62
C THR A 23 -19.36 -8.23 13.96
N GLU A 24 -18.89 -9.02 13.00
CA GLU A 24 -17.59 -9.67 13.12
C GLU A 24 -16.55 -8.54 13.24
N ALA A 25 -16.13 -8.27 14.47
CA ALA A 25 -14.95 -7.47 14.72
C ALA A 25 -13.78 -8.26 14.14
N LEU A 26 -13.33 -7.85 12.94
CA LEU A 26 -12.01 -8.23 12.43
C LEU A 26 -10.99 -8.01 13.55
N ALA A 27 -10.17 -9.02 13.81
CA ALA A 27 -9.18 -9.00 14.88
C ALA A 27 -8.36 -7.70 14.83
N ALA A 28 -8.04 -7.14 16.00
CA ALA A 28 -7.14 -6.01 16.07
C ALA A 28 -5.84 -6.34 15.33
N PRO A 29 -5.27 -5.39 14.57
CA PRO A 29 -4.01 -5.59 13.87
C PRO A 29 -2.95 -6.05 14.88
N THR A 30 -2.22 -7.07 14.49
CA THR A 30 -1.10 -7.55 15.31
C THR A 30 0.04 -6.55 15.12
N ALA A 31 0.56 -5.99 16.22
CA ALA A 31 1.82 -5.23 16.18
C ALA A 31 2.89 -6.05 15.44
N ALA A 32 3.85 -5.40 14.76
CA ALA A 32 4.88 -6.06 13.98
C ALA A 32 5.48 -7.25 14.76
N VAL A 33 5.12 -8.47 14.33
CA VAL A 33 5.58 -9.71 14.97
C VAL A 33 6.81 -10.14 14.22
N THR A 34 7.91 -10.39 14.92
CA THR A 34 9.07 -11.05 14.34
C THR A 34 8.66 -12.48 13.99
N PRO A 35 8.60 -12.89 12.71
CA PRO A 35 8.29 -14.27 12.37
C PRO A 35 9.54 -15.11 12.70
N LEU A 36 9.46 -15.94 13.74
CA LEU A 36 10.34 -17.09 13.85
C LEU A 36 9.86 -18.12 12.81
N GLY A 37 10.41 -18.07 11.60
CA GLY A 37 10.19 -19.10 10.59
C GLY A 37 9.95 -18.55 9.19
N THR A 38 10.91 -18.81 8.31
CA THR A 38 10.83 -18.62 6.86
C THR A 38 9.63 -19.37 6.27
N PRO A 39 9.00 -18.78 5.24
CA PRO A 39 9.16 -19.33 3.91
C PRO A 39 9.94 -18.33 3.09
N ALA A 40 10.99 -18.80 2.43
CA ALA A 40 11.67 -18.01 1.42
C ALA A 40 10.62 -17.60 0.37
N ALA A 41 10.22 -16.33 0.37
CA ALA A 41 9.60 -15.74 -0.79
C ALA A 41 10.58 -15.99 -1.94
N GLN A 42 10.16 -16.75 -2.95
CA GLN A 42 10.92 -16.86 -4.18
C GLN A 42 10.98 -15.45 -4.76
N ILE A 43 12.11 -14.77 -4.52
CA ILE A 43 12.48 -13.57 -5.24
C ILE A 43 12.59 -14.02 -6.69
N HIS A 44 11.57 -13.72 -7.49
CA HIS A 44 11.69 -13.82 -8.92
C HIS A 44 12.72 -12.77 -9.34
N THR A 45 13.97 -13.18 -9.50
CA THR A 45 15.00 -12.37 -10.13
C THR A 45 14.68 -12.35 -11.62
N PRO A 46 14.32 -11.19 -12.22
CA PRO A 46 14.22 -11.08 -13.66
C PRO A 46 15.56 -11.51 -14.26
N ARG A 47 15.49 -12.39 -15.25
CA ARG A 47 16.68 -12.94 -15.90
C ARG A 47 17.22 -11.85 -16.86
N PRO A 48 18.55 -11.73 -17.06
CA PRO A 48 19.10 -10.70 -17.97
C PRO A 48 18.63 -10.80 -19.42
N ASP A 49 17.98 -11.90 -19.79
CA ASP A 49 17.32 -12.21 -21.06
C ASP A 49 15.83 -11.84 -21.11
N ASP A 50 15.25 -11.28 -20.05
CA ASP A 50 13.89 -10.71 -20.03
C ASP A 50 13.83 -9.35 -20.76
N ALA A 51 14.43 -9.28 -21.95
CA ALA A 51 14.18 -8.23 -22.94
C ALA A 51 12.78 -8.36 -23.58
N ASP A 52 11.84 -9.02 -22.89
CA ASP A 52 10.45 -9.04 -23.32
C ASP A 52 9.78 -7.72 -22.92
N VAL A 53 9.87 -6.79 -23.85
CA VAL A 53 9.12 -5.54 -23.88
C VAL A 53 7.60 -5.78 -24.02
N SER A 54 7.08 -7.02 -23.97
CA SER A 54 5.63 -7.29 -23.94
C SER A 54 4.94 -6.93 -22.62
N ASN A 55 5.64 -6.39 -21.63
CA ASN A 55 5.03 -5.79 -20.43
C ASN A 55 4.45 -4.38 -20.69
N ALA A 56 3.91 -4.14 -21.89
CA ALA A 56 3.05 -2.98 -22.09
C ALA A 56 1.87 -3.06 -21.08
N PRO A 57 1.43 -1.93 -20.49
CA PRO A 57 0.28 -1.93 -19.59
C PRO A 57 -0.88 -2.64 -20.28
N LYS A 58 -1.31 -3.78 -19.74
CA LYS A 58 -2.50 -4.45 -20.26
C LYS A 58 -3.67 -3.54 -19.94
N THR A 59 -4.24 -2.91 -20.96
CA THR A 59 -5.47 -2.15 -20.79
C THR A 59 -6.58 -3.10 -20.39
N VAL A 60 -6.99 -3.05 -19.13
CA VAL A 60 -8.17 -3.77 -18.64
C VAL A 60 -9.38 -2.86 -18.86
N ALA A 61 -10.37 -3.35 -19.60
CA ALA A 61 -11.62 -2.62 -19.75
C ALA A 61 -12.28 -2.43 -18.38
N ALA A 62 -12.76 -1.22 -18.08
CA ALA A 62 -13.40 -0.93 -16.79
C ALA A 62 -14.55 -1.90 -16.45
N THR A 63 -15.27 -2.36 -17.47
CA THR A 63 -16.37 -3.34 -17.34
C THR A 63 -15.90 -4.75 -16.97
N ALA A 64 -14.62 -5.07 -17.14
CA ALA A 64 -14.03 -6.35 -16.76
C ALA A 64 -13.56 -6.38 -15.29
N ILE A 65 -13.57 -5.24 -14.60
CA ILE A 65 -13.13 -5.13 -13.21
C ILE A 65 -14.32 -5.38 -12.29
N THR A 66 -14.18 -6.36 -11.41
CA THR A 66 -15.20 -6.70 -10.42
C THR A 66 -14.97 -5.91 -9.14
N ARG A 67 -16.03 -5.74 -8.34
CA ARG A 67 -15.96 -5.03 -7.06
C ARG A 67 -14.98 -5.75 -6.13
N GLY A 68 -13.94 -5.02 -5.70
CA GLY A 68 -13.01 -5.48 -4.67
C GLY A 68 -13.62 -5.51 -3.26
N PRO A 69 -12.82 -5.88 -2.25
CA PRO A 69 -13.24 -5.85 -0.85
C PRO A 69 -13.52 -4.41 -0.37
N ASP A 70 -14.30 -4.24 0.69
CA ASP A 70 -14.54 -2.91 1.25
C ASP A 70 -13.26 -2.27 1.84
N PHE A 71 -12.25 -3.10 2.15
CA PHE A 71 -10.90 -2.67 2.54
C PHE A 71 -9.83 -3.47 1.79
N VAL A 72 -8.79 -2.79 1.34
CA VAL A 72 -7.55 -3.42 0.83
C VAL A 72 -6.53 -3.44 1.96
N THR A 73 -5.86 -4.58 2.17
CA THR A 73 -4.77 -4.71 3.15
C THR A 73 -3.44 -4.61 2.44
N PHE A 74 -2.57 -3.74 2.94
CA PHE A 74 -1.18 -3.65 2.54
C PHE A 74 -0.31 -4.35 3.57
N THR A 75 0.56 -5.24 3.08
CA THR A 75 1.53 -5.95 3.90
C THR A 75 2.93 -5.52 3.46
N ILE A 76 3.67 -4.89 4.38
CA ILE A 76 5.07 -4.51 4.19
C ILE A 76 5.92 -5.53 4.93
N THR A 77 6.90 -6.12 4.24
CA THR A 77 7.89 -7.01 4.85
C THR A 77 9.28 -6.47 4.63
N ASN A 78 10.06 -6.31 5.70
CA ASN A 78 11.45 -5.87 5.59
C ASN A 78 12.36 -7.05 5.20
N HIS A 79 12.69 -7.16 3.91
CA HIS A 79 13.70 -8.10 3.41
C HIS A 79 15.09 -7.46 3.22
N HIS A 80 15.28 -6.22 3.67
CA HIS A 80 16.57 -5.54 3.61
C HIS A 80 17.57 -6.17 4.59
N THR A 81 18.86 -5.88 4.41
CA THR A 81 19.92 -6.41 5.27
C THR A 81 20.04 -5.68 6.62
N ALA A 82 19.26 -4.62 6.82
CA ALA A 82 19.26 -3.79 8.01
C ALA A 82 17.83 -3.40 8.42
N PRO A 83 17.60 -3.00 9.67
CA PRO A 83 16.33 -2.42 10.08
C PRO A 83 16.01 -1.19 9.22
N ILE A 84 14.74 -0.99 8.90
CA ILE A 84 14.25 0.19 8.18
C ILE A 84 13.36 1.02 9.08
N TYR A 85 13.22 2.30 8.78
CA TYR A 85 12.20 3.16 9.35
C TYR A 85 11.22 3.56 8.24
N THR A 86 9.93 3.48 8.54
CA THR A 86 8.86 3.85 7.61
C THR A 86 8.11 5.08 8.10
N LYS A 87 7.69 5.95 7.18
CA LYS A 87 6.74 7.04 7.44
C LYS A 87 5.59 6.94 6.46
N HIS A 88 4.39 6.94 6.99
CA HIS A 88 3.14 6.80 6.24
C HIS A 88 2.47 8.17 6.17
N GLU A 89 1.98 8.53 4.98
CA GLU A 89 1.31 9.80 4.73
C GLU A 89 0.06 9.56 3.88
N VAL A 90 -1.07 10.10 4.33
CA VAL A 90 -2.31 10.14 3.55
C VAL A 90 -2.39 11.46 2.80
N ASN A 91 -2.76 11.40 1.53
CA ASN A 91 -2.93 12.59 0.70
C ASN A 91 -4.11 13.44 1.20
N GLU A 92 -4.00 14.75 1.03
CA GLU A 92 -5.06 15.68 1.43
C GLU A 92 -6.39 15.35 0.72
N GLY A 93 -7.47 15.28 1.50
CA GLY A 93 -8.81 14.98 0.98
C GLY A 93 -9.12 13.49 0.79
N TYR A 94 -8.18 12.59 1.05
CA TYR A 94 -8.41 11.15 0.98
C TYR A 94 -8.89 10.59 2.32
N SER A 95 -9.55 9.43 2.25
CA SER A 95 -9.93 8.66 3.44
C SER A 95 -8.67 8.19 4.16
N THR A 96 -8.73 8.12 5.49
CA THR A 96 -7.62 7.61 6.31
C THR A 96 -7.67 6.09 6.44
N GLU A 97 -6.55 5.49 6.82
CA GLU A 97 -6.50 4.06 7.13
C GLU A 97 -7.50 3.73 8.22
N ARG A 98 -8.05 2.52 8.14
CA ARG A 98 -8.86 1.98 9.22
C ARG A 98 -8.03 2.01 10.50
N ASP A 99 -8.65 2.39 11.61
CA ASP A 99 -8.08 2.40 12.97
C ASP A 99 -6.72 3.13 13.11
N ARG A 100 -6.34 4.01 12.16
CA ARG A 100 -5.01 4.65 12.09
C ARG A 100 -3.85 3.65 12.06
N MET A 101 -4.07 2.49 11.45
CA MET A 101 -3.13 1.35 11.48
C MET A 101 -1.78 1.62 10.82
N ALA A 102 -1.69 2.62 9.94
CA ALA A 102 -0.42 3.09 9.43
C ALA A 102 0.37 3.79 10.55
N THR A 103 1.16 3.01 11.30
CA THR A 103 2.04 3.57 12.33
C THR A 103 3.46 3.64 11.75
N PRO A 104 3.98 4.85 11.48
CA PRO A 104 5.41 5.04 11.23
C PRO A 104 6.23 4.35 12.31
N GLY A 105 7.36 3.77 11.92
CA GLY A 105 8.16 3.05 12.89
C GLY A 105 9.30 2.27 12.30
N VAL A 106 10.13 1.77 13.22
CA VAL A 106 11.23 0.87 12.91
C VAL A 106 10.67 -0.52 12.64
N MET A 107 11.09 -1.11 11.52
CA MET A 107 10.85 -2.50 11.17
C MET A 107 12.20 -3.22 11.15
N GLU A 108 12.39 -4.13 12.11
CA GLU A 108 13.56 -5.04 12.12
C GLU A 108 13.60 -5.90 10.86
N VAL A 109 14.76 -6.50 10.57
CA VAL A 109 14.89 -7.43 9.44
C VAL A 109 13.91 -8.61 9.62
N GLY A 110 13.14 -8.90 8.58
CA GLY A 110 12.08 -9.90 8.57
C GLY A 110 10.77 -9.47 9.24
N ALA A 111 10.68 -8.27 9.80
CA ALA A 111 9.44 -7.77 10.38
C ALA A 111 8.38 -7.55 9.30
N ILE A 112 7.14 -7.85 9.67
CA ILE A 112 5.94 -7.64 8.85
C ILE A 112 5.09 -6.57 9.52
N ALA A 113 4.61 -5.61 8.74
CA ALA A 113 3.64 -4.60 9.16
C ALA A 113 2.45 -4.60 8.20
N GLU A 114 1.25 -4.41 8.74
CA GLU A 114 0.01 -4.41 7.96
C GLU A 114 -0.84 -3.20 8.28
N PHE A 115 -1.50 -2.67 7.25
CA PHE A 115 -2.55 -1.65 7.42
C PHE A 115 -3.63 -1.85 6.35
N ALA A 116 -4.87 -1.50 6.71
CA ALA A 116 -6.02 -1.66 5.84
C ALA A 116 -6.61 -0.30 5.45
N VAL A 117 -6.93 -0.14 4.17
CA VAL A 117 -7.41 1.11 3.59
C VAL A 117 -8.81 0.96 2.99
N PRO A 118 -9.73 1.92 3.20
CA PRO A 118 -11.04 1.90 2.57
C PRO A 118 -11.00 2.44 1.13
N THR A 119 -12.10 2.24 0.38
CA THR A 119 -12.33 2.99 -0.86
C THR A 119 -12.25 4.50 -0.61
N GLY A 120 -11.56 5.23 -1.47
CA GLY A 120 -11.31 6.66 -1.33
C GLY A 120 -10.00 6.98 -0.62
N TRP A 121 -9.14 5.99 -0.35
CA TRP A 121 -7.81 6.20 0.23
C TRP A 121 -6.75 6.42 -0.85
N GLY A 122 -5.72 7.20 -0.51
CA GLY A 122 -4.55 7.46 -1.35
C GLY A 122 -3.45 8.06 -0.50
N GLY A 123 -2.23 7.60 -0.68
CA GLY A 123 -1.11 7.97 0.18
C GLY A 123 0.20 7.34 -0.26
N ARG A 124 1.18 7.41 0.64
CA ARG A 124 2.53 6.88 0.40
C ARG A 124 3.21 6.42 1.67
N VAL A 125 4.20 5.55 1.49
CA VAL A 125 5.12 5.11 2.54
C VAL A 125 6.54 5.43 2.10
N ALA A 126 7.18 6.36 2.81
CA ALA A 126 8.61 6.63 2.66
C ALA A 126 9.42 5.65 3.51
N VAL A 127 10.52 5.14 2.96
CA VAL A 127 11.36 4.12 3.59
C VAL A 127 12.81 4.55 3.61
N VAL A 128 13.44 4.52 4.79
CA VAL A 128 14.86 4.80 5.00
C VAL A 128 15.49 3.65 5.80
N GLU A 129 16.78 3.35 5.60
CA GLU A 129 17.51 2.48 6.54
C GLU A 129 17.55 3.15 7.92
N ASN A 130 17.30 2.39 8.98
CA ASN A 130 17.23 2.93 10.35
C ASN A 130 18.62 3.07 10.99
N GLY A 131 18.80 4.13 11.77
CA GLY A 131 20.02 4.37 12.56
C GLY A 131 21.13 5.15 11.83
N GLY A 132 22.20 5.46 12.56
CA GLY A 132 23.38 6.16 11.99
C GLY A 132 23.11 7.61 11.56
N GLY A 133 22.11 8.28 12.14
CA GLY A 133 21.73 9.65 11.76
C GLY A 133 20.83 9.75 10.52
N ARG A 134 20.36 8.61 9.99
CA ARG A 134 19.45 8.57 8.84
C ARG A 134 18.05 9.05 9.22
N SER A 135 17.38 9.72 8.28
CA SER A 135 16.06 10.32 8.52
C SER A 135 15.28 10.46 7.22
N ILE A 136 13.96 10.41 7.33
CA ILE A 136 13.04 10.73 6.23
C ILE A 136 12.91 12.25 6.13
N ILE A 137 13.39 12.84 5.03
CA ILE A 137 13.36 14.29 4.79
C ILE A 137 12.77 14.68 3.42
N GLY A 138 12.25 13.70 2.66
CA GLY A 138 11.64 13.91 1.35
C GLY A 138 12.55 13.56 0.16
N ASP A 139 13.57 12.72 0.38
CA ASP A 139 14.50 12.25 -0.67
C ASP A 139 14.56 10.70 -0.70
N GLU A 140 13.58 10.03 -0.09
CA GLU A 140 13.59 8.60 0.17
C GLU A 140 12.92 7.80 -0.95
N SER A 141 13.18 6.49 -0.97
CA SER A 141 12.38 5.54 -1.75
C SER A 141 10.93 5.55 -1.25
N LEU A 142 9.96 5.60 -2.18
CA LEU A 142 8.54 5.66 -1.87
C LEU A 142 7.80 4.42 -2.38
N ILE A 143 6.82 3.96 -1.61
CA ILE A 143 5.68 3.18 -2.08
C ILE A 143 4.52 4.17 -2.18
N GLU A 144 3.99 4.40 -3.36
CA GLU A 144 2.82 5.26 -3.58
C GLU A 144 1.64 4.38 -3.99
N ASP A 145 0.46 4.61 -3.38
CA ASP A 145 -0.71 3.79 -3.68
C ASP A 145 -2.03 4.58 -3.51
N ASN A 146 -3.07 4.10 -4.17
CA ASN A 146 -4.44 4.55 -4.00
C ASN A 146 -5.43 3.41 -4.17
N TYR A 147 -6.52 3.45 -3.39
CA TYR A 147 -7.69 2.59 -3.58
C TYR A 147 -8.93 3.46 -3.80
N VAL A 148 -9.15 3.86 -5.06
CA VAL A 148 -10.20 4.81 -5.44
C VAL A 148 -11.02 4.32 -6.62
N VAL A 149 -12.23 4.85 -6.79
CA VAL A 149 -12.96 4.73 -8.05
C VAL A 149 -12.39 5.75 -9.03
N PRO A 150 -11.69 5.35 -10.11
CA PRO A 150 -11.20 6.30 -11.08
C PRO A 150 -12.36 7.11 -11.67
N ASN A 151 -12.23 8.43 -11.66
CA ASN A 151 -13.26 9.34 -12.20
C ASN A 151 -13.23 9.45 -13.74
N ARG A 152 -12.60 8.49 -14.40
CA ARG A 152 -12.40 8.42 -15.86
C ARG A 152 -12.69 7.01 -16.35
N ASP A 153 -12.83 6.87 -17.67
CA ASP A 153 -12.81 5.57 -18.37
C ASP A 153 -13.92 4.57 -17.97
N GLY A 154 -15.03 5.05 -17.41
CA GLY A 154 -16.22 4.23 -17.12
C GLY A 154 -16.10 3.30 -15.91
N PHE A 155 -15.11 3.52 -15.04
CA PHE A 155 -14.96 2.74 -13.82
C PHE A 155 -16.11 3.03 -12.85
N THR A 156 -16.65 1.96 -12.25
CA THR A 156 -17.75 2.03 -11.27
C THR A 156 -17.40 1.42 -9.93
N VAL A 157 -16.20 0.85 -9.82
CA VAL A 157 -15.67 0.18 -8.64
C VAL A 157 -14.28 0.71 -8.33
N ALA A 158 -13.86 0.59 -7.07
CA ALA A 158 -12.54 1.03 -6.65
C ALA A 158 -11.45 0.09 -7.16
N VAL A 159 -10.31 0.66 -7.56
CA VAL A 159 -9.15 -0.04 -8.09
C VAL A 159 -7.92 0.38 -7.30
N ALA A 160 -7.10 -0.59 -6.94
CA ALA A 160 -5.81 -0.35 -6.31
C ALA A 160 -4.76 -0.05 -7.38
N ASN A 161 -3.99 1.02 -7.23
CA ASN A 161 -2.86 1.33 -8.09
C ASN A 161 -1.64 1.57 -7.23
N VAL A 162 -0.65 0.68 -7.34
CA VAL A 162 0.62 0.76 -6.62
C VAL A 162 1.75 1.14 -7.56
N ASP A 163 2.62 2.03 -7.11
CA ASP A 163 3.90 2.30 -7.74
C ASP A 163 5.03 2.39 -6.70
N VAL A 164 6.23 2.01 -7.13
CA VAL A 164 7.46 2.28 -6.38
C VAL A 164 8.14 3.44 -7.08
N SER A 165 8.33 4.51 -6.35
CA SER A 165 8.77 5.79 -6.90
C SER A 165 10.11 6.18 -6.34
N TYR A 166 11.00 6.54 -7.27
CA TYR A 166 12.28 7.17 -7.00
C TYR A 166 12.32 8.61 -7.55
N VAL A 167 11.13 9.21 -7.70
CA VAL A 167 10.99 10.61 -8.14
C VAL A 167 11.60 11.55 -7.12
N ASP A 168 11.35 11.33 -5.82
CA ASP A 168 11.91 12.15 -4.75
C ASP A 168 13.39 11.82 -4.48
N GLY A 169 13.71 10.52 -4.45
CA GLY A 169 15.08 10.02 -4.32
C GLY A 169 15.12 8.52 -4.07
N PHE A 170 16.23 8.04 -3.53
CA PHE A 170 16.48 6.61 -3.30
C PHE A 170 17.19 6.38 -1.97
N THR A 171 16.69 5.42 -1.19
CA THR A 171 17.38 4.93 0.02
C THR A 171 17.59 3.43 -0.01
N VAL A 172 16.51 2.67 -0.24
CA VAL A 172 16.51 1.21 -0.26
C VAL A 172 15.77 0.68 -1.49
N PRO A 173 16.14 -0.50 -2.00
CA PRO A 173 15.37 -1.15 -3.05
C PRO A 173 14.00 -1.59 -2.53
N ILE A 174 12.96 -1.38 -3.33
CA ILE A 174 11.59 -1.78 -3.02
C ILE A 174 11.00 -2.49 -4.23
N VAL A 175 10.25 -3.55 -3.98
CA VAL A 175 9.38 -4.21 -4.95
C VAL A 175 7.98 -4.33 -4.35
N CYS A 176 6.95 -4.19 -5.17
CA CYS A 176 5.57 -4.37 -4.77
C CYS A 176 4.89 -5.41 -5.66
N GLY A 177 3.99 -6.18 -5.07
CA GLY A 177 3.22 -7.21 -5.75
C GLY A 177 1.79 -7.25 -5.26
N CYS A 178 0.91 -7.82 -6.07
CA CYS A 178 -0.48 -8.05 -5.71
C CYS A 178 -0.74 -9.56 -5.62
N GLU A 179 -1.60 -9.94 -4.69
CA GLU A 179 -2.02 -11.35 -4.55
C GLU A 179 -2.59 -11.87 -5.87
N GLY A 180 -2.11 -13.03 -6.32
CA GLY A 180 -2.48 -13.64 -7.59
C GLY A 180 -1.83 -13.02 -8.84
N ALA A 181 -1.30 -11.79 -8.77
CA ALA A 181 -0.60 -11.14 -9.89
C ALA A 181 0.93 -11.26 -9.82
N GLY A 182 1.49 -11.53 -8.63
CA GLY A 182 2.93 -11.52 -8.41
C GLY A 182 3.50 -10.10 -8.32
N LEU A 183 4.77 -9.92 -8.67
CA LEU A 183 5.41 -8.59 -8.68
C LEU A 183 4.82 -7.72 -9.80
N VAL A 184 4.41 -6.51 -9.44
CA VAL A 184 3.76 -5.56 -10.37
C VAL A 184 4.58 -4.30 -10.61
N THR A 185 5.46 -3.92 -9.67
CA THR A 185 6.29 -2.71 -9.78
C THR A 185 7.52 -2.74 -8.86
N GLY A 186 8.48 -1.85 -9.11
CA GLY A 186 9.69 -1.65 -8.31
C GLY A 186 10.97 -2.27 -8.89
N CYS A 187 12.05 -2.20 -8.10
CA CYS A 187 13.37 -2.66 -8.48
C CYS A 187 14.12 -3.21 -7.26
N SER A 188 14.69 -4.42 -7.38
CA SER A 188 15.47 -5.07 -6.33
C SER A 188 16.96 -4.71 -6.36
N LYS A 189 17.41 -3.93 -7.34
CA LYS A 189 18.81 -3.51 -7.43
C LYS A 189 19.06 -2.34 -6.49
N ASP A 190 20.27 -2.31 -5.91
CA ASP A 190 20.72 -1.27 -5.01
C ASP A 190 21.69 -0.32 -5.75
N PRO A 191 21.19 0.82 -6.30
CA PRO A 191 21.99 1.87 -6.94
C PRO A 191 23.29 2.23 -6.24
N TRP A 192 23.33 2.24 -4.90
CA TRP A 192 24.56 2.54 -4.15
C TRP A 192 25.68 1.54 -4.43
N LYS A 193 25.34 0.33 -4.88
CA LYS A 193 26.26 -0.78 -5.15
C LYS A 193 26.51 -1.01 -6.64
N LEU A 194 25.87 -0.25 -7.53
CA LEU A 194 26.00 -0.42 -8.99
C LEU A 194 27.18 0.37 -9.60
N GLY A 195 27.91 1.14 -8.80
CA GLY A 195 29.14 1.82 -9.23
C GLY A 195 28.94 3.25 -9.76
N THR A 196 27.71 3.66 -10.06
CA THR A 196 27.39 5.07 -10.35
C THR A 196 27.31 5.83 -9.02
N PRO A 197 28.06 6.93 -8.82
CA PRO A 197 27.95 7.74 -7.61
C PRO A 197 26.58 8.42 -7.49
N CYS A 198 26.10 8.59 -6.26
CA CYS A 198 24.92 9.41 -6.00
C CYS A 198 25.20 10.87 -6.41
N PRO A 199 24.39 11.49 -7.29
CA PRO A 199 24.60 12.87 -7.74
C PRO A 199 24.32 13.91 -6.66
N ALA A 200 23.48 13.59 -5.67
CA ALA A 200 23.04 14.51 -4.64
C ALA A 200 22.74 13.76 -3.33
N ASP A 201 23.80 13.32 -2.64
CA ASP A 201 23.67 12.70 -1.31
C ASP A 201 23.10 13.73 -0.32
N ASN A 202 22.04 13.36 0.38
CA ASN A 202 21.38 14.26 1.33
C ASN A 202 22.04 14.27 2.73
N GLY A 203 23.07 13.45 2.95
CA GLY A 203 23.82 13.34 4.19
C GLY A 203 23.08 12.60 5.31
N VAL A 204 21.86 12.12 5.06
CA VAL A 204 21.01 11.39 6.02
C VAL A 204 20.51 10.05 5.45
N GLY A 205 21.29 9.47 4.54
CA GLY A 205 21.09 8.09 4.07
C GLY A 205 20.26 7.94 2.81
N SER A 206 19.95 9.02 2.10
CA SER A 206 19.22 8.97 0.83
C SER A 206 19.95 9.75 -0.26
N CYS A 207 19.78 9.31 -1.50
CA CYS A 207 20.22 10.01 -2.67
C CYS A 207 19.05 10.80 -3.25
N LYS A 208 19.13 12.13 -3.21
CA LYS A 208 18.10 12.98 -3.79
C LYS A 208 18.12 12.88 -5.31
N ASN A 209 16.94 12.76 -5.93
CA ASN A 209 16.85 12.78 -7.39
C ASN A 209 17.03 14.22 -7.91
N PRO A 210 18.07 14.50 -8.72
CA PRO A 210 18.31 15.85 -9.24
C PRO A 210 17.24 16.30 -10.24
N LEU A 211 16.48 15.37 -10.82
CA LEU A 211 15.45 15.63 -11.83
C LEU A 211 14.04 15.75 -11.23
N ARG A 212 13.87 15.65 -9.91
CA ARG A 212 12.53 15.62 -9.28
C ARG A 212 11.65 16.85 -9.58
N ALA A 213 12.27 17.99 -9.87
CA ALA A 213 11.59 19.23 -10.22
C ALA A 213 11.47 19.46 -11.73
N ASP A 214 12.09 18.61 -12.56
CA ASP A 214 12.10 18.73 -14.01
C ASP A 214 10.91 17.98 -14.61
N THR A 215 9.83 18.70 -14.89
CA THR A 215 8.62 18.16 -15.52
C THR A 215 8.79 17.83 -17.00
N THR A 216 9.97 18.08 -17.57
CA THR A 216 10.30 17.80 -18.98
C THR A 216 11.27 16.63 -19.13
N ALA A 217 11.79 16.10 -18.02
CA ALA A 217 12.67 14.93 -18.03
C ALA A 217 11.95 13.73 -18.64
N THR A 218 12.53 13.18 -19.71
CA THR A 218 12.02 11.97 -20.38
C THR A 218 12.83 10.72 -20.02
N GLN A 219 13.89 10.88 -19.24
CA GLN A 219 14.79 9.82 -18.79
C GLN A 219 15.21 10.05 -17.35
N ALA A 220 15.43 8.97 -16.60
CA ALA A 220 16.00 9.03 -15.26
C ALA A 220 17.48 9.43 -15.31
N HIS A 221 17.96 10.08 -14.25
CA HIS A 221 19.39 10.29 -14.03
C HIS A 221 20.10 8.93 -13.90
N GLU A 222 21.37 8.84 -14.33
CA GLU A 222 22.11 7.57 -14.44
C GLU A 222 22.08 6.71 -13.16
N PHE A 223 22.28 7.34 -11.99
CA PHE A 223 22.16 6.67 -10.68
C PHE A 223 20.81 5.96 -10.47
N PHE A 224 19.72 6.55 -10.98
CA PHE A 224 18.35 6.05 -10.84
C PHE A 224 17.92 5.15 -12.01
N ARG A 225 18.86 4.74 -12.88
CA ARG A 225 18.61 3.88 -14.04
C ARG A 225 19.33 2.52 -13.90
N PRO A 226 18.89 1.65 -12.97
CA PRO A 226 19.52 0.37 -12.69
C PRO A 226 19.28 -0.71 -13.76
#